data_AF-A0A8T4TTD0-F1
#
_entry.id   AF-A0A8T4TTD0-F1
#
_cell.length_a   1.000
_cell.length_b   1.000
_cell.length_c   1.000
_cell.angle_alpha   90.00
_cell.angle_beta   90.00
_cell.angle_gamma   90.00
#
_symmetry.space_group_name_H-M   'P 1'
#
loop_
_entity.id
_entity.type
_entity.pdbx_description
1 polymer ?
#
loop_
_entity_poly.entity_id
_entity_poly.type
_entity_poly.pdbx_seq_one_letter_code
_entity_poly.pdbx_strand_id
1 'polypeptide(L)' 'MATTIQITEMLQKELSKKKIFEKETYEEVIWDLLEDTKELNQETKKELQEAREEYQKGKISTLQQVRKELGF' A
#
# COMPACT_ATOMS: atom_id res chain seq x y z
N MET A 1 22.94 9.06 0.98
CA MET A 1 23.91 8.97 -0.13
C MET A 1 23.22 8.25 -1.26
N ALA A 2 23.24 8.80 -2.47
CA ALA A 2 22.67 8.12 -3.64
C ALA A 2 23.73 7.23 -4.30
N THR A 3 23.30 6.09 -4.82
CA THR A 3 24.10 5.24 -5.69
C THR A 3 23.50 5.27 -7.10
N THR A 4 24.23 4.79 -8.10
CA THR A 4 23.75 4.77 -9.49
C THR A 4 23.45 3.35 -9.91
N ILE A 5 22.31 3.17 -10.57
CA ILE A 5 21.96 1.94 -11.28
C ILE A 5 21.94 2.23 -12.78
N GLN A 6 22.27 1.21 -13.59
CA GLN A 6 22.15 1.29 -15.04
C GLN A 6 20.84 0.62 -15.46
N ILE A 7 20.08 1.27 -16.33
CA ILE A 7 18.81 0.77 -16.86
C ILE A 7 18.75 0.99 -18.38
N THR A 8 17.94 0.21 -19.08
CA THR A 8 17.72 0.42 -20.51
C THR A 8 16.84 1.66 -20.75
N GLU A 9 16.96 2.29 -21.91
CA GLU A 9 16.06 3.39 -22.30
C GLU A 9 14.58 2.96 -22.29
N MET A 10 14.32 1.69 -22.63
CA MET A 10 12.98 1.12 -22.57
C MET A 10 12.45 1.11 -21.14
N LEU A 11 13.23 0.62 -20.16
CA LEU A 11 12.83 0.62 -18.76
C LEU A 11 12.62 2.04 -18.23
N GLN A 12 13.50 2.99 -18.59
CA GLN A 12 13.34 4.39 -18.19
C GLN A 12 12.01 4.99 -18.69
N LYS A 13 11.62 4.70 -19.95
CA LYS A 13 10.34 5.14 -20.51
C LYS A 13 9.16 4.54 -19.77
N GLU A 14 9.23 3.25 -19.41
CA GLU A 14 8.18 2.60 -18.63
C GLU A 14 8.06 3.15 -17.22
N LEU A 15 9.18 3.41 -16.53
CA LEU A 15 9.18 4.08 -15.23
C LEU A 15 8.59 5.49 -15.30
N SER A 16 8.87 6.24 -16.37
CA SER A 16 8.30 7.57 -16.56
C SER A 16 6.77 7.56 -16.72
N LYS A 17 6.21 6.50 -17.32
CA LYS A 17 4.74 6.35 -17.48
C LYS A 17 4.05 5.97 -16.17
N LYS A 18 4.79 5.37 -15.23
CA LYS A 18 4.27 4.98 -13.92
C LYS A 18 4.16 6.13 -12.93
N LYS A 19 4.76 7.29 -13.24
CA LYS A 19 4.66 8.48 -12.40
C LYS A 19 3.21 8.94 -12.32
N ILE A 20 2.68 9.08 -11.10
CA ILE A 20 1.32 9.58 -10.87
C ILE A 20 1.30 11.11 -10.96
N PHE A 21 2.38 11.77 -10.53
CA PHE A 21 2.54 13.23 -10.60
C PHE A 21 3.90 13.60 -11.18
N GLU A 22 3.99 14.79 -11.77
CA GLU A 22 5.20 15.24 -12.49
C GLU A 22 6.48 15.26 -11.65
N LYS A 23 6.34 15.55 -10.35
CA LYS A 23 7.47 15.72 -9.41
C LYS A 23 7.95 14.42 -8.76
N GLU A 24 7.28 13.31 -9.01
CA GLU A 24 7.66 12.01 -8.46
C GLU A 24 9.01 11.55 -9.04
N THR A 25 9.87 11.02 -8.18
CA THR A 25 11.21 10.55 -8.52
C THR A 25 11.17 9.11 -9.01
N TYR A 26 12.20 8.69 -9.75
CA TYR A 26 12.31 7.27 -10.11
C TYR A 26 12.53 6.38 -8.87
N GLU A 27 13.11 6.91 -7.79
CA GLU A 27 13.28 6.18 -6.54
C GLU A 27 11.93 5.85 -5.89
N GLU A 28 11.03 6.82 -5.80
CA GLU A 28 9.66 6.62 -5.28
C GLU A 28 8.92 5.57 -6.13
N VAL A 29 8.89 5.74 -7.46
CA VAL A 29 8.25 4.76 -8.36
C VAL A 29 8.84 3.36 -8.21
N ILE A 30 10.16 3.23 -8.07
CA ILE A 30 10.81 1.92 -7.90
C ILE A 30 10.45 1.32 -6.53
N TRP A 31 10.40 2.13 -5.47
CA TRP A 31 10.01 1.64 -4.15
C TRP A 31 8.58 1.15 -4.09
N ASP A 32 7.65 1.87 -4.70
CA ASP A 32 6.24 1.47 -4.77
C ASP A 32 6.09 0.12 -5.50
N LEU A 33 6.80 -0.06 -6.62
CA LEU A 33 6.81 -1.33 -7.35
C LEU A 33 7.44 -2.48 -6.55
N LEU A 34 8.45 -2.18 -5.72
CA LEU A 34 9.06 -3.19 -4.86
C LEU A 34 8.15 -3.54 -3.67
N GLU A 35 7.35 -2.59 -3.19
CA GLU A 35 6.42 -2.83 -2.09
C GLU A 35 5.42 -3.93 -2.43
N ASP A 36 4.87 -3.96 -3.65
CA ASP A 36 3.98 -5.01 -4.13
C ASP A 36 4.60 -6.42 -4.06
N THR A 37 5.94 -6.51 -4.11
CA THR A 37 6.66 -7.80 -4.06
C THR A 37 7.01 -8.22 -2.63
N LYS A 38 6.84 -7.33 -1.65
CA LYS A 38 7.14 -7.63 -0.25
C LYS A 38 6.00 -8.42 0.36
N GLU A 39 6.36 -9.45 1.12
CA GLU A 39 5.39 -10.15 1.94
C GLU A 39 4.90 -9.24 3.08
N LEU A 40 3.61 -9.34 3.41
CA LEU A 40 3.07 -8.68 4.59
C LEU A 40 3.89 -9.04 5.83
N ASN A 41 4.18 -8.04 6.66
CA ASN A 41 4.89 -8.28 7.90
C ASN A 41 4.06 -9.16 8.86
N GLN A 42 4.70 -9.71 9.89
CA GLN A 42 4.05 -10.64 10.81
C GLN A 42 2.93 -9.99 11.64
N GLU A 43 3.07 -8.71 11.97
CA GLU A 43 2.06 -7.95 12.70
C GLU A 43 0.79 -7.81 11.87
N THR A 44 0.89 -7.35 10.62
CA THR A 44 -0.23 -7.22 9.68
C THR A 44 -0.90 -8.58 9.42
N LYS A 45 -0.14 -9.68 9.32
CA LYS A 45 -0.72 -11.02 9.19
C LYS A 45 -1.55 -11.41 10.42
N LYS A 46 -1.05 -11.10 11.62
CA LYS A 46 -1.75 -11.38 12.88
C LYS A 46 -3.04 -10.55 12.99
N GLU A 47 -2.97 -9.25 12.68
CA GLU A 47 -4.14 -8.37 12.66
C GLU A 47 -5.20 -8.84 11.65
N LEU A 48 -4.78 -9.28 10.46
CA LEU A 48 -5.69 -9.85 9.47
C LEU A 48 -6.37 -11.14 9.95
N GLN A 49 -5.66 -11.99 10.69
CA GLN A 49 -6.26 -13.17 11.30
C GLN A 49 -7.30 -12.78 12.35
N GLU A 50 -6.96 -11.86 13.25
CA GLU A 50 -7.88 -11.37 14.29
C GLU A 50 -9.12 -10.73 13.65
N ALA A 51 -8.95 -9.85 12.67
CA ALA A 51 -10.05 -9.20 11.95
C ALA A 51 -10.99 -10.21 11.27
N ARG A 52 -10.45 -11.29 10.70
CA ARG A 52 -11.26 -12.38 10.11
C ARG A 52 -12.08 -13.11 11.16
N GLU A 53 -11.52 -13.37 12.34
CA GLU A 53 -12.26 -13.99 13.44
C GLU A 53 -13.36 -13.07 13.98
N GLU A 54 -13.08 -11.77 14.12
CA GLU A 54 -14.06 -10.78 14.56
C GLU A 54 -15.22 -10.65 13.58
N TYR A 55 -14.92 -10.64 12.28
CA TYR A 55 -15.92 -10.67 11.22
C TYR A 55 -16.83 -11.91 11.33
N GLN A 56 -16.25 -13.10 11.52
CA GLN A 56 -17.02 -14.34 11.70
C GLN A 56 -17.87 -14.32 12.97
N LYS A 57 -17.40 -13.66 14.04
CA LYS A 57 -18.15 -13.46 15.28
C LYS A 57 -19.21 -12.34 15.17
N GLY A 58 -19.35 -11.71 14.00
CA GLY A 58 -20.32 -10.63 13.77
C GLY A 58 -19.96 -9.31 14.44
N LYS A 59 -18.71 -9.12 14.87
CA LYS A 59 -18.20 -7.85 15.43
C LYS A 59 -17.93 -6.85 14.31
N ILE A 60 -18.98 -6.47 13.60
CA ILE A 60 -18.92 -5.49 12.51
C ILE A 60 -19.81 -4.31 12.84
N SER A 61 -19.33 -3.11 12.52
CA SER A 61 -20.11 -1.87 12.62
C SER A 61 -20.31 -1.31 11.22
N THR A 62 -21.56 -1.02 10.88
CA THR A 62 -21.91 -0.28 9.67
C THR A 62 -21.48 1.18 9.81
N LEU A 63 -21.25 1.86 8.69
CA LEU A 63 -20.92 3.28 8.68
C LEU A 63 -21.98 4.13 9.44
N GLN A 64 -23.26 3.75 9.35
CA GLN A 64 -24.34 4.44 10.06
C GLN A 64 -24.24 4.25 11.59
N GLN A 65 -23.91 3.05 12.06
CA GLN A 65 -23.70 2.78 13.49
C GLN A 65 -22.51 3.58 14.02
N VAL A 66 -21.40 3.57 13.28
CA VAL A 66 -20.19 4.33 13.66
C VAL A 66 -20.47 5.84 13.70
N ARG A 67 -21.21 6.39 12.73
CA ARG A 67 -21.60 7.81 12.75
C ARG A 67 -22.41 8.16 13.98
N LYS A 68 -23.40 7.32 14.33
CA LYS A 68 -24.23 7.50 15.52
C LYS A 68 -23.41 7.44 16.82
N GLU A 69 -22.44 6.52 16.91
CA GLU A 69 -21.52 6.41 18.05
C GLU A 69 -20.61 7.64 18.21
N LEU A 70 -20.18 8.21 17.09
CA LEU A 70 -19.32 9.39 17.04
C LEU A 70 -20.07 10.74 17.08
N GLY A 71 -21.41 10.71 17.07
CA GLY A 71 -22.25 11.92 17.15
C GLY A 71 -22.43 12.68 15.83
N PHE A 72 -22.27 12.00 14.68
CA PHE A 72 -22.53 12.54 13.33
C PHE A 72 -23.87 12.08 12.75
#